data_AF-A0A9W8AP18-F1
#
_entry.id   AF-A0A9W8AP18-F1
#
_cell.length_a   1.000
_cell.length_b   1.000
_cell.length_c   1.000
_cell.angle_alpha   90.00
_cell.angle_beta   90.00
_cell.angle_gamma   90.00
#
_symmetry.space_group_name_H-M   'P 1'
#
loop_
_entity.id
_entity.type
_entity.pdbx_description
1 polymer ?
#
loop_
_entity_poly.entity_id
_entity_poly.type
_entity_poly.pdbx_seq_one_letter_code
_entity_poly.pdbx_strand_id
1 'polypeptide(L)'
;MFEQEISPEELFNMFFGGGGAGGGPFFASSFGPGIRVQQFGGGGRPTGRRARNREPNRNSFTTTLFALLPLLFVLLPLITSLLSSLFFQAGSLYNTPEPEFRFSSTRMHPVRRHTQDYGIPYYINERDFDAAFKDNPRRLKQFERNVYVRYVHHLQEKCQLEIDNKRRRINQAQGWLGLMVDSDEMKKAQAIPLPSCDKLKLFK
;
A
#
# COMPACT_ATOMS: atom_id res chain seq x y z
N MET A 1 -11.18 18.02 40.49
CA MET A 1 -10.51 18.64 39.33
C MET A 1 -9.15 19.07 39.82
N PHE A 2 -8.17 18.19 39.67
CA PHE A 2 -6.72 18.41 39.71
C PHE A 2 -6.09 17.14 39.13
N GLU A 3 -5.29 17.32 38.07
CA GLU A 3 -4.50 16.31 37.37
C GLU A 3 -3.82 15.32 38.31
N GLN A 4 -3.96 14.02 38.02
CA GLN A 4 -2.92 13.06 38.40
C GLN A 4 -1.73 13.33 37.49
N GLU A 5 -0.83 14.20 37.92
CA GLU A 5 0.48 14.36 37.29
C GLU A 5 1.26 13.05 37.49
N ILE A 6 1.19 12.16 36.49
CA ILE A 6 2.05 10.98 36.42
C ILE A 6 3.50 11.48 36.33
N SER A 7 4.34 11.05 37.27
CA SER A 7 5.76 11.37 37.26
C SER A 7 6.42 10.76 36.01
N PRO A 8 7.34 11.47 35.34
CA PRO A 8 8.09 10.93 34.21
C PRO A 8 8.86 9.64 34.54
N GLU A 9 9.22 9.43 35.82
CA GLU A 9 9.88 8.20 36.28
C GLU A 9 8.89 7.03 36.39
N GLU A 10 7.63 7.32 36.71
CA GLU A 10 6.53 6.35 36.75
C GLU A 10 6.11 5.94 35.33
N LEU A 11 6.14 6.87 34.38
CA LEU A 11 5.94 6.63 32.95
C LEU A 11 7.08 5.77 32.36
N PHE A 12 8.32 6.01 32.80
CA PHE A 12 9.47 5.20 32.41
C PHE A 12 9.40 3.77 32.98
N ASN A 13 9.02 3.61 34.26
CA ASN A 13 8.87 2.30 34.87
C ASN A 13 7.67 1.50 34.32
N MET A 14 6.57 2.17 33.97
CA MET A 14 5.42 1.54 33.32
C MET A 14 5.76 1.03 31.91
N PHE A 15 6.72 1.66 31.22
CA PHE A 15 7.12 1.30 29.86
C PHE A 15 8.35 0.36 29.79
N PHE A 16 9.32 0.50 30.70
CA PHE A 16 10.61 -0.21 30.66
C PHE A 16 10.90 -1.05 31.92
N GLY A 17 10.15 -0.86 33.00
CA GLY A 17 10.31 -1.53 34.30
C GLY A 17 9.53 -2.85 34.40
N GLY A 18 9.73 -3.73 33.43
CA GLY A 18 9.14 -5.08 33.43
C GLY A 18 9.69 -5.92 34.57
N GLY A 19 8.97 -5.96 35.69
CA GLY A 19 9.42 -6.74 36.85
C GLY A 19 8.50 -6.68 38.06
N GLY A 20 7.21 -7.00 37.90
CA GLY A 20 6.37 -7.32 39.06
C GLY A 20 4.90 -6.97 38.89
N ALA A 21 4.08 -8.02 38.78
CA ALA A 21 2.67 -8.06 39.17
C ALA A 21 1.83 -6.78 38.97
N GLY A 22 1.16 -6.63 37.83
CA GLY A 22 0.05 -5.69 37.74
C GLY A 22 -0.38 -5.30 36.33
N GLY A 23 -1.42 -5.98 35.84
CA GLY A 23 -2.49 -5.43 34.99
C GLY A 23 -2.18 -4.47 33.85
N GLY A 24 -2.36 -4.94 32.62
CA GLY A 24 -2.59 -4.05 31.47
C GLY A 24 -2.33 -4.73 30.13
N PRO A 25 -3.35 -4.98 29.30
CA PRO A 25 -3.16 -5.42 27.92
C PRO A 25 -2.62 -4.22 27.12
N PHE A 26 -2.02 -4.49 25.96
CA PHE A 26 -1.47 -3.49 25.03
C PHE A 26 0.00 -3.10 25.33
N PHE A 27 0.84 -3.33 24.32
CA PHE A 27 2.23 -2.85 24.17
C PHE A 27 3.35 -3.67 24.82
N ALA A 28 3.66 -4.81 24.19
CA ALA A 28 5.04 -5.20 23.98
C ALA A 28 5.22 -5.64 22.52
N SER A 29 5.24 -4.65 21.64
CA SER A 29 5.68 -4.80 20.26
C SER A 29 7.18 -5.13 20.23
N SER A 30 7.46 -6.40 19.95
CA SER A 30 8.56 -6.94 19.16
C SER A 30 9.66 -5.94 18.74
N PHE A 31 10.80 -6.00 19.42
CA PHE A 31 12.10 -5.63 18.88
C PHE A 31 13.07 -6.79 19.08
N GLY A 32 13.44 -7.46 17.99
CA GLY A 32 14.71 -8.19 17.85
C GLY A 32 14.79 -9.62 18.42
N PRO A 33 15.26 -10.61 17.64
CA PRO A 33 15.53 -11.95 18.16
C PRO A 33 16.93 -12.00 18.81
N GLY A 34 17.00 -12.47 20.07
CA GLY A 34 18.20 -13.18 20.53
C GLY A 34 18.97 -12.66 21.76
N ILE A 35 18.34 -12.05 22.77
CA ILE A 35 19.05 -11.77 24.03
C ILE A 35 18.20 -12.18 25.24
N ARG A 36 18.51 -13.35 25.82
CA ARG A 36 18.06 -13.72 27.18
C ARG A 36 19.21 -13.43 28.13
N VAL A 37 19.10 -12.35 28.90
CA VAL A 37 20.07 -12.07 29.96
C VAL A 37 19.77 -12.98 31.15
N GLN A 38 20.65 -13.96 31.36
CA GLN A 38 20.70 -14.78 32.58
C GLN A 38 21.26 -13.91 33.70
N GLN A 39 20.44 -13.53 34.68
CA GLN A 39 20.94 -12.86 35.88
C GLN A 39 21.39 -13.92 36.90
N PHE A 40 22.70 -14.03 37.06
CA PHE A 40 23.37 -14.80 38.12
C PHE A 40 23.31 -14.02 39.45
N GLY A 41 22.90 -14.70 40.51
CA GLY A 41 22.91 -14.23 41.90
C GLY A 41 21.74 -14.87 42.63
N GLY A 42 21.88 -15.76 43.61
CA GLY A 42 22.96 -15.94 44.56
C GLY A 42 22.33 -15.87 45.95
N GLY A 43 21.89 -17.02 46.47
CA GLY A 43 21.57 -17.21 47.90
C GLY A 43 20.10 -17.45 48.24
N GLY A 44 19.80 -18.65 48.76
CA GLY A 44 18.58 -18.91 49.56
C GLY A 44 17.74 -20.12 49.14
N ARG A 45 18.12 -21.32 49.60
CA ARG A 45 17.22 -22.48 49.81
C ARG A 45 16.66 -22.37 51.26
N PRO A 46 15.57 -23.05 51.70
CA PRO A 46 15.13 -24.38 51.24
C PRO A 46 13.61 -24.69 51.26
N THR A 47 13.27 -25.88 50.72
CA THR A 47 12.20 -26.83 51.14
C THR A 47 10.73 -26.41 51.14
N GLY A 48 9.86 -27.27 50.58
CA GLY A 48 8.47 -27.34 51.01
C GLY A 48 7.47 -27.77 49.95
N ARG A 49 7.37 -29.08 49.74
CA ARG A 49 6.32 -29.75 48.96
C ARG A 49 4.98 -29.76 49.70
N ARG A 50 3.88 -29.75 48.92
CA ARG A 50 2.52 -30.29 49.20
C ARG A 50 1.63 -29.40 50.10
N ALA A 51 0.31 -29.28 49.91
CA ALA A 51 -0.62 -30.20 49.29
C ALA A 51 -1.94 -29.52 48.87
N ARG A 52 -2.57 -30.10 47.84
CA ARG A 52 -4.01 -30.43 47.72
C ARG A 52 -5.04 -29.29 47.68
N ASN A 53 -6.17 -29.35 46.97
CA ASN A 53 -6.72 -30.25 45.95
C ASN A 53 -8.07 -29.62 45.59
N ARG A 54 -8.36 -29.36 44.31
CA ARG A 54 -9.75 -29.42 43.81
C ARG A 54 -9.79 -29.36 42.28
N GLU A 55 -9.79 -30.53 41.68
CA GLU A 55 -10.43 -30.80 40.38
C GLU A 55 -11.95 -30.69 40.55
N PRO A 56 -12.76 -30.37 39.50
CA PRO A 56 -12.83 -31.22 38.32
C PRO A 56 -12.93 -30.52 36.96
N ASN A 57 -12.20 -31.10 36.00
CA ASN A 57 -12.68 -31.52 34.69
C ASN A 57 -14.04 -30.94 34.23
N ARG A 58 -13.99 -29.81 33.52
CA ARG A 58 -14.97 -29.47 32.49
C ARG A 58 -14.24 -28.93 31.26
N ASN A 59 -14.27 -29.75 30.22
CA ASN A 59 -14.02 -29.43 28.82
C ASN A 59 -12.55 -29.30 28.39
N SER A 60 -11.80 -30.40 28.46
CA SER A 60 -10.51 -30.56 27.76
C SER A 60 -10.57 -30.25 26.26
N PHE A 61 -11.74 -30.36 25.63
CA PHE A 61 -11.93 -29.97 24.22
C PHE A 61 -12.06 -28.46 24.03
N THR A 62 -12.78 -27.74 24.90
CA THR A 62 -12.89 -26.27 24.73
C THR A 62 -11.60 -25.59 25.13
N THR A 63 -10.88 -26.07 26.16
CA THR A 63 -9.58 -25.51 26.55
C THR A 63 -8.49 -25.76 25.51
N THR A 64 -8.48 -26.92 24.83
CA THR A 64 -7.57 -27.16 23.69
C THR A 64 -7.95 -26.33 22.46
N LEU A 65 -9.24 -26.16 22.15
CA LEU A 65 -9.69 -25.29 21.06
C LEU A 65 -9.37 -23.81 21.32
N PHE A 66 -9.55 -23.31 22.55
CA PHE A 66 -9.14 -21.96 22.94
C PHE A 66 -7.62 -21.78 22.94
N ALA A 67 -6.84 -22.83 23.24
CA ALA A 67 -5.38 -22.80 23.14
C ALA A 67 -4.87 -22.76 21.69
N LEU A 68 -5.65 -23.26 20.72
CA LEU A 68 -5.34 -23.22 19.29
C LEU A 68 -5.80 -21.93 18.59
N LEU A 69 -6.69 -21.15 19.23
CA LEU A 69 -7.19 -19.86 18.76
C LEU A 69 -6.08 -18.83 18.44
N PRO A 70 -5.05 -18.61 19.31
CA PRO A 70 -3.96 -17.68 18.99
C PRO A 70 -3.11 -18.15 17.80
N LEU A 71 -2.98 -19.46 17.59
CA LEU A 71 -2.29 -20.01 16.42
C LEU A 71 -3.06 -19.68 15.13
N LEU A 72 -4.39 -19.78 15.17
CA LEU A 72 -5.26 -19.48 14.02
C LEU A 72 -5.21 -17.98 13.66
N PHE A 73 -5.16 -17.08 14.65
CA PHE A 73 -5.01 -15.64 14.40
C PHE A 73 -3.68 -15.24 13.73
N VAL A 74 -2.61 -16.03 13.92
CA VAL A 74 -1.31 -15.80 13.26
C VAL A 74 -1.24 -16.49 11.90
N LEU A 75 -1.76 -17.71 11.79
CA LEU A 75 -1.70 -18.49 10.55
C LEU A 75 -2.67 -17.97 9.49
N LEU A 76 -3.87 -17.51 9.86
CA LEU A 76 -4.87 -17.05 8.90
C LEU A 76 -4.39 -15.86 8.05
N PRO A 77 -3.85 -14.75 8.59
CA PRO A 77 -3.33 -13.66 7.77
C PRO A 77 -2.10 -14.06 6.93
N LEU A 78 -1.27 -14.99 7.43
CA LEU A 78 -0.12 -15.52 6.71
C LEU A 78 -0.58 -16.33 5.48
N ILE A 79 -1.53 -17.24 5.70
CA ILE A 79 -2.10 -18.10 4.66
C ILE A 79 -2.85 -17.25 3.65
N THR A 80 -3.65 -16.25 4.06
CA THR A 80 -4.32 -15.35 3.11
C THR A 80 -3.34 -14.50 2.32
N SER A 81 -2.22 -14.08 2.91
CA SER A 81 -1.18 -13.32 2.20
C SER A 81 -0.43 -14.19 1.19
N LEU A 82 -0.11 -15.43 1.55
CA LEU A 82 0.51 -16.42 0.66
C LEU A 82 -0.44 -16.87 -0.46
N LEU A 83 -1.72 -17.10 -0.15
CA LEU A 83 -2.73 -17.41 -1.16
C LEU A 83 -2.96 -16.21 -2.09
N SER A 84 -2.95 -14.99 -1.57
CA SER A 84 -3.08 -13.78 -2.40
C SER A 84 -1.89 -13.63 -3.34
N SER A 85 -0.66 -13.80 -2.84
CA SER A 85 0.54 -13.74 -3.70
C SER A 85 0.56 -14.87 -4.73
N LEU A 86 0.16 -16.09 -4.34
CA LEU A 86 0.03 -17.22 -5.25
C LEU A 86 -1.09 -17.05 -6.27
N PHE A 87 -2.25 -16.44 -5.94
CA PHE A 87 -3.29 -16.14 -6.92
C PHE A 87 -2.85 -15.05 -7.90
N PHE A 88 -2.17 -14.01 -7.42
CA PHE A 88 -1.57 -12.99 -8.29
C PHE A 88 -0.48 -13.57 -9.20
N GLN A 89 0.30 -14.55 -8.72
CA GLN A 89 1.40 -15.16 -9.46
C GLN A 89 0.97 -16.33 -10.35
N ALA A 90 -0.04 -17.11 -9.95
CA ALA A 90 -0.62 -18.20 -10.74
C ALA A 90 -1.47 -17.68 -11.91
N GLY A 91 -2.06 -16.49 -11.78
CA GLY A 91 -2.61 -15.76 -12.92
C GLY A 91 -1.55 -15.36 -13.97
N SER A 92 -0.27 -15.36 -13.59
CA SER A 92 0.87 -15.04 -14.46
C SER A 92 1.46 -16.27 -15.17
N LEU A 93 1.38 -17.46 -14.57
CA LEU A 93 2.03 -18.69 -15.07
C LEU A 93 1.40 -19.27 -16.35
N TYR A 94 0.19 -18.85 -16.72
CA TYR A 94 -0.47 -19.22 -17.99
C TYR A 94 -0.61 -18.06 -18.98
N ASN A 95 -0.07 -16.88 -18.65
CA ASN A 95 -0.13 -15.73 -19.53
C ASN A 95 1.11 -15.67 -20.40
N THR A 96 0.95 -15.96 -21.68
CA THR A 96 1.87 -15.43 -22.70
C THR A 96 2.10 -13.93 -22.41
N PRO A 97 3.34 -13.43 -22.49
CA PRO A 97 3.66 -12.04 -22.14
C PRO A 97 2.71 -11.09 -22.88
N GLU A 98 2.11 -10.17 -22.14
CA GLU A 98 1.21 -9.16 -22.72
C GLU A 98 2.05 -8.25 -23.62
N PRO A 99 1.64 -8.02 -24.88
CA PRO A 99 2.43 -7.20 -25.79
C PRO A 99 2.54 -5.78 -25.26
N GLU A 100 3.72 -5.18 -25.40
CA GLU A 100 3.93 -3.80 -24.99
C GLU A 100 3.13 -2.85 -25.89
N PHE A 101 2.72 -1.73 -25.30
CA PHE A 101 2.05 -0.65 -26.01
C PHE A 101 2.52 0.71 -25.52
N ARG A 102 2.36 1.73 -26.38
CA ARG A 102 2.67 3.12 -26.06
C ARG A 102 1.59 4.07 -26.55
N PHE A 103 1.45 5.22 -25.90
CA PHE A 103 0.53 6.27 -26.36
C PHE A 103 1.13 7.19 -27.43
N SER A 104 2.42 7.01 -27.76
CA SER A 104 3.13 7.72 -28.80
C SER A 104 3.82 6.75 -29.76
N SER A 105 3.89 7.12 -31.03
CA SER A 105 4.61 6.34 -32.06
C SER A 105 6.08 6.23 -31.70
N THR A 106 6.63 5.02 -31.82
CA THR A 106 8.06 4.75 -31.64
C THR A 106 8.53 3.75 -32.69
N ARG A 107 9.85 3.60 -32.90
CA ARG A 107 10.37 2.61 -33.85
C ARG A 107 9.91 1.17 -33.55
N MET A 108 9.72 0.84 -32.27
CA MET A 108 9.27 -0.49 -31.84
C MET A 108 7.74 -0.64 -31.88
N HIS A 109 7.00 0.47 -31.88
CA HIS A 109 5.53 0.50 -31.89
C HIS A 109 5.05 1.45 -33.00
N PRO A 110 5.16 1.05 -34.28
CA PRO A 110 4.80 1.92 -35.41
C PRO A 110 3.30 1.92 -35.72
N VAL A 111 2.58 0.84 -35.41
CA VAL A 111 1.19 0.66 -35.83
C VAL A 111 0.24 1.30 -34.82
N ARG A 112 -0.59 2.24 -35.30
CA ARG A 112 -1.64 2.89 -34.50
C ARG A 112 -2.93 2.06 -34.51
N ARG A 113 -3.48 1.82 -33.32
CA ARG A 113 -4.79 1.22 -33.08
C ARG A 113 -5.64 2.10 -32.16
N HIS A 114 -6.93 1.77 -32.04
CA HIS A 114 -7.86 2.42 -31.12
C HIS A 114 -8.58 1.36 -30.29
N THR A 115 -8.85 1.67 -29.03
CA THR A 115 -9.69 0.81 -28.19
C THR A 115 -11.13 0.81 -28.69
N GLN A 116 -11.82 -0.33 -28.58
CA GLN A 116 -13.19 -0.49 -29.08
C GLN A 116 -14.19 0.35 -28.27
N ASP A 117 -14.06 0.35 -26.95
CA ASP A 117 -15.04 0.99 -26.05
C ASP A 117 -14.88 2.53 -26.00
N TYR A 118 -13.64 3.04 -26.04
CA TYR A 118 -13.34 4.45 -25.74
C TYR A 118 -12.62 5.20 -26.87
N GLY A 119 -12.28 4.54 -27.97
CA GLY A 119 -11.59 5.16 -29.10
C GLY A 119 -10.20 5.72 -28.74
N ILE A 120 -9.54 5.20 -27.70
CA ILE A 120 -8.26 5.71 -27.22
C ILE A 120 -7.16 5.25 -28.18
N PRO A 121 -6.37 6.17 -28.78
CA PRO A 121 -5.28 5.80 -29.66
C PRO A 121 -4.10 5.21 -28.86
N TYR A 122 -3.61 4.06 -29.30
CA TYR A 122 -2.40 3.43 -28.78
C TYR A 122 -1.59 2.82 -29.92
N TYR A 123 -0.29 2.62 -29.69
CA TYR A 123 0.67 2.15 -30.66
C TYR A 123 1.25 0.81 -30.20
N ILE A 124 1.35 -0.13 -31.14
CA ILE A 124 1.77 -1.52 -30.90
C ILE A 124 2.81 -1.99 -31.89
N ASN A 125 3.47 -3.10 -31.55
CA ASN A 125 4.11 -3.97 -32.52
C ASN A 125 3.07 -4.95 -33.08
N GLU A 126 2.92 -5.01 -34.40
CA GLU A 126 1.90 -5.85 -35.06
C GLU A 126 2.16 -7.35 -34.84
N ARG A 127 3.42 -7.78 -34.85
CA ARG A 127 3.77 -9.20 -34.69
C ARG A 127 3.39 -9.73 -33.32
N ASP A 128 3.76 -8.99 -32.27
CA ASP A 128 3.49 -9.40 -30.88
C ASP A 128 2.00 -9.32 -30.56
N PHE A 129 1.30 -8.33 -31.12
CA PHE A 129 -0.12 -8.16 -30.94
C PHE A 129 -0.94 -9.28 -31.60
N ASP A 130 -0.62 -9.62 -32.85
CA ASP A 130 -1.30 -10.70 -33.56
C ASP A 130 -1.04 -12.05 -32.90
N ALA A 131 0.20 -12.30 -32.44
CA ALA A 131 0.53 -13.51 -31.70
C ALA A 131 -0.27 -13.65 -30.39
N ALA A 132 -0.61 -12.54 -29.73
CA ALA A 132 -1.31 -12.55 -28.45
C ALA A 132 -2.85 -12.59 -28.57
N PHE A 133 -3.42 -11.97 -29.62
CA PHE A 133 -4.85 -11.63 -29.66
C PHE A 133 -5.63 -12.09 -30.88
N LYS A 134 -4.98 -12.55 -31.96
CA LYS A 134 -5.65 -12.93 -33.22
C LYS A 134 -6.81 -13.91 -33.02
N ASP A 135 -6.62 -14.91 -32.16
CA ASP A 135 -7.60 -15.97 -31.92
C ASP A 135 -8.38 -15.81 -30.60
N ASN A 136 -8.16 -14.73 -29.84
CA ASN A 136 -8.75 -14.56 -28.51
C ASN A 136 -9.32 -13.14 -28.27
N PRO A 137 -10.57 -12.89 -28.71
CA PRO A 137 -11.20 -11.57 -28.58
C PRO A 137 -11.51 -11.19 -27.12
N ARG A 138 -11.73 -12.18 -26.23
CA ARG A 138 -11.96 -11.90 -24.80
C ARG A 138 -10.72 -11.31 -24.16
N ARG A 139 -9.56 -11.88 -24.49
CA ARG A 139 -8.27 -11.39 -24.01
C ARG A 139 -7.92 -10.02 -24.58
N LEU A 140 -8.25 -9.75 -25.84
CA LEU A 140 -8.13 -8.42 -26.43
C LEU A 140 -8.95 -7.38 -25.65
N LYS A 141 -10.20 -7.69 -25.29
CA LYS A 141 -11.03 -6.80 -24.48
C LYS A 141 -10.42 -6.51 -23.11
N GLN A 142 -9.83 -7.52 -22.46
CA GLN A 142 -9.13 -7.34 -21.19
C GLN A 142 -7.89 -6.46 -21.33
N PHE A 143 -7.11 -6.64 -22.41
CA PHE A 143 -5.98 -5.79 -22.75
C PHE A 143 -6.41 -4.34 -22.98
N GLU A 144 -7.45 -4.10 -23.78
CA GLU A 144 -7.96 -2.75 -24.04
C GLU A 144 -8.51 -2.08 -22.76
N ARG A 145 -9.07 -2.85 -21.82
CA ARG A 145 -9.44 -2.36 -20.48
C ARG A 145 -8.21 -1.88 -19.69
N ASN A 146 -7.10 -2.62 -19.77
CA ASN A 146 -5.82 -2.23 -19.17
C ASN A 146 -5.27 -0.95 -19.85
N VAL A 147 -5.30 -0.88 -21.19
CA VAL A 147 -4.95 0.33 -21.95
C VAL A 147 -5.75 1.54 -21.49
N TYR A 148 -7.06 1.39 -21.29
CA TYR A 148 -7.93 2.45 -20.75
C TYR A 148 -7.47 2.92 -19.37
N VAL A 149 -7.28 2.01 -18.41
CA VAL A 149 -6.85 2.37 -17.05
C VAL A 149 -5.51 3.10 -17.07
N ARG A 150 -4.53 2.61 -17.84
CA ARG A 150 -3.23 3.28 -18.00
C ARG A 150 -3.34 4.64 -18.68
N TYR A 151 -4.26 4.81 -19.62
CA TYR A 151 -4.48 6.08 -20.30
C TYR A 151 -5.03 7.15 -19.35
N VAL A 152 -6.00 6.78 -18.51
CA VAL A 152 -6.55 7.68 -17.49
C VAL A 152 -5.46 8.09 -16.51
N HIS A 153 -4.64 7.15 -16.03
CA HIS A 153 -3.50 7.46 -15.16
C HIS A 153 -2.50 8.41 -15.84
N HIS A 154 -2.15 8.15 -17.09
CA HIS A 154 -1.27 9.02 -17.88
C HIS A 154 -1.83 10.44 -18.07
N LEU A 155 -3.15 10.57 -18.27
CA LEU A 155 -3.81 11.88 -18.31
C LEU A 155 -3.79 12.58 -16.95
N GLN A 156 -3.95 11.84 -15.86
CA GLN A 156 -3.85 12.39 -14.50
C GLN A 156 -2.45 12.95 -14.24
N GLU A 157 -1.39 12.18 -14.52
CA GLU A 157 0.00 12.63 -14.38
C GLU A 157 0.27 13.89 -15.21
N LYS A 158 -0.15 13.89 -16.48
CA LYS A 158 0.01 15.05 -17.36
C LYS A 158 -0.77 16.26 -16.87
N CYS A 159 -1.99 16.07 -16.39
CA CYS A 159 -2.80 17.14 -15.82
C CYS A 159 -2.11 17.77 -14.59
N GLN A 160 -1.54 16.95 -13.70
CA GLN A 160 -0.78 17.47 -12.56
C GLN A 160 0.43 18.28 -13.01
N LEU A 161 1.19 17.78 -14.00
CA LEU A 161 2.33 18.51 -14.57
C LEU A 161 1.92 19.85 -15.21
N GLU A 162 0.76 19.90 -15.89
CA GLU A 162 0.21 21.12 -16.47
C GLU A 162 -0.21 22.13 -15.39
N ILE A 163 -0.89 21.66 -14.33
CA ILE A 163 -1.29 22.48 -13.18
C ILE A 163 -0.06 23.05 -12.47
N ASP A 164 0.96 22.23 -12.23
CA ASP A 164 2.19 22.66 -11.57
C ASP A 164 2.95 23.68 -12.43
N ASN A 165 2.99 23.49 -13.74
CA ASN A 165 3.57 24.47 -14.66
C ASN A 165 2.83 25.81 -14.58
N LYS A 166 1.49 25.78 -14.62
CA LYS A 166 0.66 26.98 -14.46
C LYS A 166 0.91 27.68 -13.12
N ARG A 167 0.97 26.93 -12.02
CA ARG A 167 1.29 27.47 -10.68
C ARG A 167 2.68 28.10 -10.65
N ARG A 168 3.70 27.45 -11.23
CA ARG A 168 5.05 28.04 -11.32
C ARG A 168 5.05 29.36 -12.08
N ARG A 169 4.32 29.46 -13.19
CA ARG A 169 4.19 30.70 -13.97
C ARG A 169 3.49 31.81 -13.19
N ILE A 170 2.45 31.46 -12.43
CA ILE A 170 1.78 32.41 -11.53
C ILE A 170 2.73 32.91 -10.45
N ASN A 171 3.47 32.00 -9.80
CA ASN A 171 4.42 32.37 -8.75
C ASN A 171 5.57 33.24 -9.30
N GLN A 172 6.03 32.98 -10.53
CA GLN A 172 7.03 33.82 -11.21
C GLN A 172 6.49 35.23 -11.48
N ALA A 173 5.26 35.34 -11.98
CA ALA A 173 4.61 36.63 -12.26
C ALA A 173 4.30 37.46 -11.00
N GLN A 174 4.15 36.81 -9.83
CA GLN A 174 3.97 37.50 -8.55
C GLN A 174 5.25 38.18 -8.03
N GLY A 175 6.43 37.84 -8.57
CA GLY A 175 7.71 38.40 -8.16
C GLY A 175 8.16 38.00 -6.76
N TRP A 176 9.22 38.63 -6.24
CA TRP A 176 9.74 38.34 -4.90
C TRP A 176 8.75 38.77 -3.82
N LEU A 177 8.22 37.80 -3.05
CA LEU A 177 7.30 38.00 -1.93
C LEU A 177 6.05 38.85 -2.26
N GLY A 178 5.63 38.92 -3.54
CA GLY A 178 4.49 39.73 -3.97
C GLY A 178 4.79 41.24 -4.10
N LEU A 179 6.05 41.66 -4.00
CA LEU A 179 6.45 43.08 -4.05
C LEU A 179 6.54 43.64 -5.49
N MET A 180 6.60 42.77 -6.50
CA MET A 180 6.71 43.14 -7.91
C MET A 180 5.80 42.24 -8.76
N VAL A 181 4.49 42.52 -8.76
CA VAL A 181 3.52 41.79 -9.57
C VAL A 181 3.44 42.41 -10.96
N ASP A 182 3.84 41.66 -11.98
CA ASP A 182 3.57 42.04 -13.37
C ASP A 182 2.13 41.63 -13.72
N SER A 183 1.26 42.62 -13.88
CA SER A 183 -0.16 42.38 -14.16
C SER A 183 -0.40 41.68 -15.50
N ASP A 184 0.46 41.90 -16.49
CA ASP A 184 0.31 41.33 -17.84
C ASP A 184 0.87 39.92 -17.89
N GLU A 185 1.99 39.66 -17.20
CA GLU A 185 2.49 38.29 -17.02
C GLU A 185 1.52 37.43 -16.20
N MET A 186 0.90 38.01 -15.17
CA MET A 186 -0.09 37.31 -14.36
C MET A 186 -1.32 36.89 -15.17
N LYS A 187 -1.85 37.78 -16.03
CA LYS A 187 -2.96 37.43 -16.95
C LYS A 187 -2.58 36.30 -17.90
N LYS A 188 -1.36 36.34 -18.46
CA LYS A 188 -0.85 35.28 -19.34
C LYS A 188 -0.74 33.95 -18.58
N ALA A 189 -0.22 33.96 -17.36
CA ALA A 189 -0.08 32.76 -16.53
C ALA A 189 -1.46 32.16 -16.14
N GLN A 190 -2.43 33.01 -15.84
CA GLN A 190 -3.81 32.57 -15.55
C GLN A 190 -4.51 32.00 -16.79
N ALA A 191 -4.22 32.51 -17.97
CA ALA A 191 -4.79 32.04 -19.24
C ALA A 191 -4.15 30.74 -19.77
N ILE A 192 -3.13 30.18 -19.11
CA ILE A 192 -2.52 28.91 -19.53
C ILE A 192 -3.60 27.81 -19.58
N PRO A 193 -3.83 27.18 -20.76
CA PRO A 193 -4.79 26.11 -20.92
C PRO A 193 -4.28 24.80 -20.32
N LEU A 194 -5.21 23.94 -19.91
CA LEU A 194 -4.93 22.66 -19.24
C LEU A 194 -5.53 21.50 -20.07
N PRO A 195 -5.02 21.24 -21.29
CA PRO A 195 -5.67 20.35 -22.24
C PRO A 195 -5.76 18.90 -21.75
N SER A 196 -4.80 18.41 -20.96
CA SER A 196 -4.84 17.05 -20.41
C SER A 196 -5.88 16.95 -19.30
N CYS A 197 -6.02 17.99 -18.48
CA CYS A 197 -7.08 18.07 -17.48
C CYS A 197 -8.47 18.15 -18.13
N ASP A 198 -8.62 18.88 -19.23
CA ASP A 198 -9.88 18.98 -19.94
C ASP A 198 -10.27 17.65 -20.60
N LYS A 199 -9.31 16.91 -21.15
CA LYS A 199 -9.54 15.53 -21.61
C LYS A 199 -9.92 14.60 -20.48
N LEU A 200 -9.27 14.70 -19.32
CA LEU A 200 -9.57 13.86 -18.17
C LEU A 200 -11.03 14.02 -17.70
N LYS A 201 -11.60 15.23 -17.79
CA LYS A 201 -13.02 15.47 -17.45
C LYS A 201 -14.01 14.71 -18.34
N LEU A 202 -13.60 14.31 -19.55
CA LEU A 202 -14.42 13.50 -20.46
C LEU A 202 -14.50 12.03 -20.02
N PHE A 203 -13.56 11.58 -19.18
CA PHE A 203 -13.51 10.23 -18.63
C PHE A 203 -13.96 10.27 -17.17
N LYS A 204 -15.28 10.25 -16.94
CA LYS A 204 -15.89 10.31 -15.61
C LYS A 204 -16.86 9.15 -15.38
#